data_AF-W2S5U3-F1
#
_entry.id   AF-W2S5U3-F1
#
_cell.length_a   1.000
_cell.length_b   1.000
_cell.length_c   1.000
_cell.angle_alpha   90.00
_cell.angle_beta   90.00
_cell.angle_gamma   90.00
#
_symmetry.space_group_name_H-M   'P 1'
#
loop_
_entity.id
_entity.type
_entity.pdbx_description
1 polymer ?
#
loop_
_entity_poly.entity_id
_entity_poly.type
_entity_poly.pdbx_seq_one_letter_code
_entity_poly.pdbx_strand_id
1 'polypeptide(L)'
;MVVHVLDNYYLAITLLVTIAYQLIAFSIAFTLKFDKITDFAGGTNFILVSVLTLAFSESPNARQIVASLFIMLWAARLSGFLLFRILKTGKDDRFDDKRDKFFPFLGFFVFQMIWVWVVSMPVTVLNSPNVNQYPRHKFGTANDIIGIIGWAMGFGIESVSDVQKYRFRMNPNNNGKVCDKGFFSWSRHPNYAGEILTQFAIYTMCVSPASYHDVPTGSGPYAALYASIVGPVFLTVLLLFVSGLTLQERPGAKKKYEKSGPDGQEWLDYKRYTERTSILIPIPSVIYAPIPTFIKRTLLLEWPMYRFDPEKHADQNKVHQRQAEEGRGSESTAVDGENNQQAHRGSKDPLVSSQR
;
A
#
# COMPACT_ATOMS: atom_id res chain seq x y z
N MET A 1 21.06 -2.09 34.17
CA MET A 1 19.93 -1.70 35.02
C MET A 1 18.80 -1.18 34.13
N VAL A 2 17.80 -2.00 33.77
CA VAL A 2 16.74 -1.57 32.83
C VAL A 2 16.12 -0.23 33.24
N VAL A 3 16.02 0.71 32.30
CA VAL A 3 15.50 2.06 32.58
C VAL A 3 13.97 2.00 32.68
N HIS A 4 13.40 2.45 33.80
CA HIS A 4 11.96 2.61 33.98
C HIS A 4 11.54 4.03 33.59
N VAL A 5 10.59 4.18 32.65
CA VAL A 5 10.18 5.49 32.13
C VAL A 5 8.66 5.55 32.00
N LEU A 6 8.00 6.28 32.91
CA LEU A 6 6.54 6.51 33.00
C LEU A 6 5.69 5.24 33.22
N ASP A 7 5.98 4.15 32.52
CA ASP A 7 5.37 2.83 32.65
C ASP A 7 6.38 1.71 32.35
N ASN A 8 6.08 0.49 32.79
CA ASN A 8 6.98 -0.66 32.63
C ASN A 8 6.84 -1.39 31.28
N TYR A 9 6.03 -0.88 30.35
CA TYR A 9 5.88 -1.38 28.97
C TYR A 9 6.43 -0.42 27.91
N TYR A 10 6.93 0.76 28.31
CA TYR A 10 7.32 1.87 27.43
C TYR A 10 6.19 2.43 26.56
N LEU A 11 4.93 2.13 26.87
CA LEU A 11 3.78 2.54 26.05
C LEU A 11 3.52 4.04 26.14
N ALA A 12 3.60 4.63 27.34
CA ALA A 12 3.35 6.04 27.57
C ALA A 12 4.46 6.91 26.97
N ILE A 13 5.73 6.54 27.17
CA ILE A 13 6.84 7.31 26.61
C ILE A 13 6.84 7.27 25.08
N THR A 14 6.59 6.10 24.48
CA THR A 14 6.53 5.99 23.01
C THR A 14 5.33 6.73 22.43
N LEU A 15 4.20 6.78 23.15
CA LEU A 15 3.04 7.60 22.76
C LEU A 15 3.38 9.09 22.78
N LEU A 16 3.97 9.59 23.87
CA LEU A 16 4.33 11.00 24.02
C LEU A 16 5.36 11.44 22.98
N VAL A 17 6.40 10.63 22.76
CA VAL A 17 7.40 10.88 21.71
C VAL A 17 6.74 10.88 20.33
N THR A 18 5.84 9.94 20.05
CA THR A 18 5.09 9.88 18.79
C THR A 18 4.25 11.14 18.59
N ILE A 19 3.50 11.58 19.61
CA ILE A 19 2.68 12.79 19.56
C ILE A 19 3.55 14.02 19.31
N ALA A 20 4.61 14.21 20.11
CA ALA A 20 5.51 15.36 19.98
C ALA A 20 6.15 15.40 18.58
N TYR A 21 6.70 14.27 18.12
CA TYR A 21 7.35 14.18 16.82
C TYR A 21 6.37 14.49 15.67
N GLN A 22 5.18 13.90 15.70
CA GLN A 22 4.18 14.11 14.64
C GLN A 22 3.58 15.52 14.66
N LEU A 23 3.43 16.16 15.83
CA LEU A 23 2.98 17.55 15.92
C LEU A 23 4.04 18.54 15.43
N ILE A 24 5.33 18.27 15.67
CA ILE A 24 6.42 19.06 15.09
C ILE A 24 6.40 18.92 13.56
N ALA A 25 6.31 17.69 13.05
CA ALA A 25 6.24 17.43 11.61
C ALA A 25 4.99 18.08 10.97
N PHE A 26 3.83 18.01 11.63
CA PHE A 26 2.61 18.71 11.22
C PHE A 26 2.81 20.21 11.15
N SER A 27 3.40 20.82 12.18
CA SER A 27 3.62 22.26 12.24
C SER A 27 4.52 22.74 11.10
N ILE A 28 5.59 21.98 10.80
CA ILE A 28 6.48 22.26 9.67
C ILE A 28 5.73 22.09 8.34
N ALA A 29 5.05 20.95 8.15
CA ALA A 29 4.37 20.62 6.90
C ALA A 29 3.22 21.60 6.58
N PHE A 30 2.46 22.03 7.60
CA PHE A 30 1.35 22.96 7.44
C PHE A 30 1.84 24.39 7.17
N THR A 31 2.87 24.84 7.88
CA THR A 31 3.44 26.19 7.71
C THR A 31 4.15 26.35 6.36
N LEU A 32 4.94 25.34 5.96
CA LEU A 32 5.71 25.38 4.72
C LEU A 32 4.95 24.85 3.50
N LYS A 33 3.70 24.40 3.68
CA LYS A 33 2.89 23.73 2.63
C LYS A 33 3.65 22.59 1.95
N PHE A 34 4.40 21.85 2.76
CA PHE A 34 5.34 20.84 2.33
C PHE A 34 4.80 19.45 2.64
N ASP A 35 3.89 18.97 1.80
CA ASP A 35 3.26 17.64 1.86
C ASP A 35 4.25 16.48 1.68
N LYS A 36 5.41 16.76 1.08
CA LYS A 36 6.48 15.77 0.82
C LYS A 36 7.08 15.12 2.06
N ILE A 37 6.98 15.78 3.23
CA ILE A 37 7.54 15.28 4.49
C ILE A 37 6.58 14.37 5.26
N THR A 38 5.30 14.33 4.89
CA THR A 38 4.24 13.66 5.68
C THR A 38 4.50 12.16 5.86
N ASP A 39 4.63 11.43 4.74
CA ASP A 39 4.96 10.01 4.73
C ASP A 39 6.37 9.72 5.29
N PHE A 40 7.31 10.64 5.08
CA PHE A 40 8.68 10.51 5.61
C PHE A 40 8.67 10.55 7.14
N ALA A 41 7.95 11.51 7.73
CA ALA A 41 7.77 11.63 9.18
C ALA A 41 7.10 10.38 9.78
N GLY A 42 6.20 9.73 9.04
CA GLY A 42 5.61 8.46 9.46
C GLY A 42 6.67 7.37 9.66
N GLY A 43 7.48 7.11 8.63
CA GLY A 43 8.50 6.05 8.69
C GLY A 43 9.67 6.36 9.64
N THR A 44 10.13 7.62 9.71
CA THR A 44 11.20 7.98 10.65
C THR A 44 10.75 7.88 12.11
N ASN A 45 9.47 8.07 12.40
CA ASN A 45 8.93 7.91 13.75
C ASN A 45 8.96 6.43 14.21
N PHE A 46 8.66 5.47 13.32
CA PHE A 46 8.89 4.04 13.62
C PHE A 46 10.34 3.75 14.00
N ILE A 47 11.29 4.34 13.26
CA ILE A 47 12.72 4.19 13.55
C ILE A 47 13.05 4.79 14.92
N LEU A 48 12.57 6.01 15.19
CA LEU A 48 12.79 6.70 16.46
C LEU A 48 12.28 5.89 17.65
N VAL A 49 11.04 5.40 17.60
CA VAL A 49 10.44 4.57 18.67
C VAL A 49 11.22 3.27 18.86
N SER A 50 11.67 2.64 17.78
CA SER A 50 12.44 1.40 17.83
C SER A 50 13.82 1.60 18.45
N VAL A 51 14.54 2.66 18.05
CA VAL A 51 15.83 3.03 18.64
C VAL A 51 15.67 3.36 20.11
N LEU A 52 14.65 4.15 20.47
CA LEU A 52 14.39 4.59 21.84
C LEU A 52 14.16 3.38 22.77
N THR A 53 13.24 2.49 22.39
CA THR A 53 12.90 1.32 23.22
C THR A 53 14.08 0.34 23.32
N LEU A 54 14.83 0.15 22.24
CA LEU A 54 16.03 -0.69 22.26
C LEU A 54 17.14 -0.11 23.14
N ALA A 55 17.34 1.21 23.11
CA ALA A 55 18.31 1.90 23.95
C ALA A 55 17.96 1.81 25.44
N PHE A 56 16.68 1.94 25.81
CA PHE A 56 16.23 1.80 27.19
C PHE A 56 16.33 0.38 27.73
N SER A 57 16.39 -0.63 26.86
CA SER A 57 16.56 -2.03 27.24
C SER A 57 17.94 -2.35 27.83
N GLU A 58 18.95 -1.47 27.69
CA GLU A 58 20.36 -1.53 28.15
C GLU A 58 21.21 -2.77 27.78
N SER A 59 20.67 -3.98 27.89
CA SER A 59 21.32 -5.23 27.47
C SER A 59 20.38 -6.00 26.53
N PRO A 60 20.15 -5.46 25.32
CA PRO A 60 19.23 -6.07 24.37
C PRO A 60 19.78 -7.42 23.90
N ASN A 61 18.92 -8.43 23.88
CA ASN A 61 19.27 -9.73 23.34
C ASN A 61 19.22 -9.74 21.81
N ALA A 62 19.70 -10.82 21.19
CA ALA A 62 19.67 -10.97 19.73
C ALA A 62 18.27 -10.80 19.13
N ARG A 63 17.23 -11.32 19.81
CA ARG A 63 15.83 -11.22 19.34
C ARG A 63 15.34 -9.78 19.29
N GLN A 64 15.60 -8.99 20.33
CA GLN A 64 15.26 -7.57 20.43
C GLN A 64 15.97 -6.77 19.34
N ILE A 65 17.27 -7.01 19.18
CA ILE A 65 18.07 -6.36 18.13
C ILE A 65 17.50 -6.68 16.75
N VAL A 66 17.25 -7.97 16.44
CA VAL A 66 16.75 -8.38 15.13
C VAL A 66 15.33 -7.84 14.87
N ALA A 67 14.41 -7.96 15.83
CA ALA A 67 13.04 -7.45 15.68
C ALA A 67 13.01 -5.92 15.51
N SER A 68 13.81 -5.19 16.29
CA SER A 68 13.97 -3.73 16.11
C SER A 68 14.63 -3.37 14.78
N LEU A 69 15.64 -4.11 14.32
CA LEU A 69 16.24 -3.89 13.00
C LEU A 69 15.23 -4.13 11.88
N PHE A 70 14.41 -5.16 11.98
CA PHE A 70 13.40 -5.50 10.99
C PHE A 70 12.34 -4.40 10.80
N ILE A 71 11.80 -3.85 11.89
CA ILE A 71 10.87 -2.72 11.79
C ILE A 71 11.58 -1.45 11.30
N MET A 72 12.84 -1.20 11.70
CA MET A 72 13.61 -0.05 11.24
C MET A 72 13.93 -0.12 9.73
N LEU A 73 14.36 -1.28 9.25
CA LEU A 73 14.65 -1.51 7.83
C LEU A 73 13.40 -1.39 6.97
N TRP A 74 12.28 -1.99 7.42
CA TRP A 74 10.99 -1.83 6.77
C TRP A 74 10.57 -0.35 6.71
N ALA A 75 10.64 0.37 7.83
CA ALA A 75 10.25 1.77 7.90
C ALA A 75 11.15 2.70 7.07
N ALA A 76 12.46 2.48 7.09
CA ALA A 76 13.43 3.19 6.26
C ALA A 76 13.17 2.97 4.77
N ARG A 77 12.88 1.73 4.37
CA ARG A 77 12.53 1.41 2.98
C ARG A 77 11.21 2.05 2.56
N LEU A 78 10.18 2.00 3.41
CA LEU A 78 8.87 2.58 3.13
C LEU A 78 8.95 4.10 2.98
N SER A 79 9.48 4.79 3.98
CA SER A 79 9.68 6.24 3.94
C SER A 79 10.60 6.66 2.79
N GLY A 80 11.72 5.96 2.58
CA GLY A 80 12.66 6.26 1.51
C GLY A 80 12.06 6.09 0.12
N PHE A 81 11.31 5.02 -0.12
CA PHE A 81 10.63 4.80 -1.40
C PHE A 81 9.53 5.83 -1.66
N LEU A 82 8.71 6.13 -0.65
CA LEU A 82 7.65 7.15 -0.76
C LEU A 82 8.24 8.55 -1.02
N LEU A 83 9.30 8.90 -0.30
CA LEU A 83 10.02 10.16 -0.50
C LEU A 83 10.64 10.23 -1.90
N PHE A 84 11.31 9.17 -2.35
CA PHE A 84 11.86 9.11 -3.71
C PHE A 84 10.74 9.29 -4.76
N ARG A 85 9.62 8.59 -4.60
CA ARG A 85 8.48 8.65 -5.52
C ARG A 85 7.90 10.05 -5.61
N ILE A 86 7.69 10.72 -4.48
CA ILE A 86 7.10 12.06 -4.47
C ILE A 86 8.06 13.12 -5.01
N LEU A 87 9.37 12.97 -4.77
CA LEU A 87 10.38 13.85 -5.37
C LEU A 87 10.44 13.72 -6.89
N LYS A 88 10.15 12.53 -7.43
CA LYS A 88 10.10 12.28 -8.88
C LYS A 88 8.77 12.67 -9.53
N THR A 89 7.64 12.41 -8.87
CA THR A 89 6.30 12.74 -9.41
C THR A 89 5.92 14.21 -9.18
N GLY A 90 6.54 14.86 -8.19
CA GLY A 90 6.38 16.29 -7.89
C GLY A 90 5.22 16.64 -6.95
N LYS A 91 4.15 15.83 -6.94
CA LYS A 91 2.93 16.07 -6.16
C LYS A 91 2.34 14.78 -5.58
N ASP A 92 1.58 14.90 -4.50
CA ASP A 92 0.73 13.83 -3.96
C ASP A 92 -0.74 14.23 -3.99
N ASP A 93 -1.47 13.62 -4.92
CA ASP A 93 -2.90 13.87 -5.15
C ASP A 93 -3.76 13.64 -3.89
N ARG A 94 -3.27 12.88 -2.89
CA ARG A 94 -4.00 12.62 -1.63
C ARG A 94 -4.19 13.88 -0.76
N PHE A 95 -3.35 14.89 -0.93
CA PHE A 95 -3.34 16.10 -0.10
C PHE A 95 -3.90 17.33 -0.79
N ASP A 96 -4.28 17.24 -2.06
CA ASP A 96 -4.79 18.37 -2.86
C ASP A 96 -5.92 19.13 -2.16
N ASP A 97 -6.89 18.41 -1.60
CA ASP A 97 -8.07 19.00 -0.94
C ASP A 97 -7.91 19.22 0.57
N LYS A 98 -6.76 18.84 1.14
CA LYS A 98 -6.51 18.79 2.58
C LYS A 98 -5.41 19.72 3.07
N ARG A 99 -4.36 19.95 2.27
CA ARG A 99 -3.16 20.72 2.67
C ARG A 99 -3.45 22.15 3.15
N ASP A 100 -4.57 22.71 2.68
CA ASP A 100 -4.99 24.07 3.02
C ASP A 100 -5.97 24.14 4.19
N LYS A 101 -6.44 22.99 4.68
CA LYS A 101 -7.42 22.89 5.75
C LYS A 101 -6.75 22.34 7.00
N PHE A 102 -6.69 23.17 8.04
CA PHE A 102 -6.03 22.83 9.31
C PHE A 102 -6.54 21.51 9.92
N PHE A 103 -7.85 21.38 10.17
CA PHE A 103 -8.41 20.20 10.84
C PHE A 103 -8.31 18.90 10.03
N PRO A 104 -8.64 18.87 8.71
CA PRO A 104 -8.42 17.68 7.89
C PRO A 104 -6.95 17.24 7.82
N PHE A 105 -6.02 18.19 7.76
CA PHE A 105 -4.60 17.88 7.74
C PHE A 105 -4.11 17.38 9.10
N LEU A 106 -4.55 17.99 10.20
CA LEU A 106 -4.26 17.52 11.56
C LEU A 106 -4.83 16.11 11.80
N GLY A 107 -6.05 15.84 11.31
CA GLY A 107 -6.66 14.52 11.38
C GLY A 107 -5.82 13.43 10.70
N PHE A 108 -5.14 13.76 9.60
CA PHE A 108 -4.19 12.84 8.96
C PHE A 108 -2.99 12.53 9.89
N PHE A 109 -2.40 13.54 10.53
CA PHE A 109 -1.29 13.33 11.46
C PHE A 109 -1.70 12.59 12.73
N VAL A 110 -2.89 12.84 13.26
CA VAL A 110 -3.44 12.08 14.41
C VAL A 110 -3.63 10.61 14.03
N PHE A 111 -4.16 10.33 12.84
CA PHE A 111 -4.25 8.96 12.33
C PHE A 111 -2.86 8.32 12.18
N GLN A 112 -1.88 9.08 11.70
CA GLN A 112 -0.49 8.64 11.59
C GLN A 112 0.14 8.37 12.97
N MET A 113 -0.16 9.15 14.00
CA MET A 113 0.27 8.89 15.39
C MET A 113 -0.27 7.54 15.89
N ILE A 114 -1.57 7.30 15.73
CA ILE A 114 -2.22 6.04 16.13
C ILE A 114 -1.58 4.87 15.37
N TRP A 115 -1.39 5.02 14.06
CA TRP A 115 -0.78 4.00 13.23
C TRP A 115 0.64 3.64 13.67
N VAL A 116 1.53 4.63 13.83
CA VAL A 116 2.90 4.38 14.28
C VAL A 116 2.91 3.70 15.64
N TRP A 117 2.13 4.20 16.59
CA TRP A 117 2.13 3.69 17.95
C TRP A 117 1.59 2.26 18.05
N VAL A 118 0.44 1.98 17.42
CA VAL A 118 -0.19 0.65 17.46
C VAL A 118 0.66 -0.39 16.73
N VAL A 119 1.18 -0.08 15.54
CA VAL A 119 1.98 -1.03 14.74
C VAL A 119 3.35 -1.29 15.38
N SER A 120 3.91 -0.34 16.14
CA SER A 120 5.18 -0.54 16.86
C SER A 120 5.04 -1.40 18.12
N MET A 121 3.82 -1.67 18.60
CA MET A 121 3.59 -2.36 19.89
C MET A 121 4.35 -3.67 20.07
N PRO A 122 4.44 -4.60 19.08
CA PRO A 122 5.19 -5.84 19.26
C PRO A 122 6.64 -5.61 19.69
N VAL A 123 7.31 -4.64 19.06
CA VAL A 123 8.71 -4.30 19.36
C VAL A 123 8.82 -3.54 20.67
N THR A 124 7.92 -2.57 20.92
CA THR A 124 7.88 -1.79 22.17
C THR A 124 7.70 -2.70 23.40
N VAL A 125 6.74 -3.64 23.35
CA VAL A 125 6.47 -4.56 24.46
C VAL A 125 7.61 -5.55 24.64
N LEU A 126 8.18 -6.09 23.55
CA LEU A 126 9.35 -6.97 23.62
C LEU A 126 10.55 -6.29 24.28
N ASN A 127 10.76 -5.00 24.01
CA ASN A 127 11.87 -4.22 24.55
C ASN A 127 11.64 -3.76 26.01
N SER A 128 10.46 -4.02 26.58
CA SER A 128 10.05 -3.44 27.86
C SER A 128 10.66 -4.10 29.11
N PRO A 129 10.78 -3.36 30.23
CA PRO A 129 11.28 -3.88 31.50
C PRO A 129 10.47 -5.07 32.02
N ASN A 130 9.15 -5.00 31.84
CA ASN A 130 8.23 -6.04 32.29
C ASN A 130 8.46 -7.39 31.60
N VAL A 131 8.97 -7.40 30.37
CA VAL A 131 9.36 -8.62 29.65
C VAL A 131 10.81 -8.99 29.97
N ASN A 132 11.70 -8.00 30.05
CA ASN A 132 13.14 -8.19 30.20
C ASN A 132 13.59 -8.74 31.56
N GLN A 133 12.75 -8.63 32.60
CA GLN A 133 13.05 -9.16 33.93
C GLN A 133 13.07 -10.69 34.00
N TYR A 134 12.48 -11.38 33.02
CA TYR A 134 12.37 -12.84 33.03
C TYR A 134 13.58 -13.53 32.38
N PRO A 135 13.85 -14.81 32.74
CA PRO A 135 14.85 -15.62 32.05
C PRO A 135 14.58 -15.68 30.56
N ARG A 136 15.64 -15.72 29.75
CA ARG A 136 15.55 -15.66 28.29
C ARG A 136 16.06 -16.97 27.69
N HIS A 137 15.22 -17.69 26.95
CA HIS A 137 15.72 -18.81 26.16
C HIS A 137 16.61 -18.31 25.01
N LYS A 138 17.45 -19.21 24.49
CA LYS A 138 18.40 -18.90 23.42
C LYS A 138 17.68 -18.49 22.15
N PHE A 139 18.27 -17.53 21.43
CA PHE A 139 17.81 -17.15 20.10
C PHE A 139 17.94 -18.32 19.12
N GLY A 140 17.05 -18.37 18.12
CA GLY A 140 16.99 -19.45 17.14
C GLY A 140 15.85 -20.44 17.39
N THR A 141 14.78 -20.00 18.06
CA THR A 141 13.57 -20.81 18.19
C THR A 141 12.83 -20.94 16.86
N ALA A 142 11.83 -21.82 16.80
CA ALA A 142 10.95 -21.91 15.63
C ALA A 142 10.30 -20.54 15.31
N ASN A 143 9.93 -19.77 16.33
CA ASN A 143 9.37 -18.42 16.15
C ASN A 143 10.40 -17.46 15.53
N ASP A 144 11.65 -17.50 15.99
CA ASP A 144 12.71 -16.67 15.41
C ASP A 144 12.95 -17.04 13.94
N ILE A 145 13.04 -18.33 13.61
CA ILE A 145 13.27 -18.82 12.25
C ILE A 145 12.11 -18.44 11.32
N ILE A 146 10.87 -18.72 11.75
CA ILE A 146 9.66 -18.38 10.99
C ILE A 146 9.56 -16.87 10.79
N GLY A 147 9.86 -16.09 11.83
CA GLY A 147 9.86 -14.64 11.77
C GLY A 147 10.93 -14.08 10.83
N ILE A 148 12.15 -14.61 10.84
CA ILE A 148 13.22 -14.18 9.92
C ILE A 148 12.88 -14.50 8.47
N ILE A 149 12.43 -15.73 8.19
CA ILE A 149 12.06 -16.15 6.84
C ILE A 149 10.85 -15.34 6.35
N GLY A 150 9.82 -15.22 7.19
CA GLY A 150 8.61 -14.46 6.89
C GLY A 150 8.92 -12.99 6.63
N TRP A 151 9.76 -12.36 7.44
CA TRP A 151 10.16 -10.96 7.25
C TRP A 151 10.96 -10.80 5.94
N ALA A 152 11.94 -11.66 5.67
CA ALA A 152 12.73 -11.58 4.44
C ALA A 152 11.86 -11.75 3.19
N MET A 153 10.91 -12.70 3.21
CA MET A 153 9.94 -12.88 2.13
C MET A 153 9.01 -11.67 1.98
N GLY A 154 8.42 -11.20 3.09
CA GLY A 154 7.50 -10.07 3.09
C GLY A 154 8.16 -8.79 2.57
N PHE A 155 9.30 -8.43 3.16
CA PHE A 155 10.10 -7.28 2.77
C PHE A 155 10.56 -7.37 1.31
N GLY A 156 10.97 -8.56 0.86
CA GLY A 156 11.37 -8.82 -0.53
C GLY A 156 10.20 -8.65 -1.51
N ILE A 157 9.04 -9.26 -1.24
CA ILE A 157 7.83 -9.14 -2.06
C ILE A 157 7.40 -7.67 -2.15
N GLU A 158 7.35 -6.97 -1.02
CA GLU A 158 6.99 -5.56 -0.96
C GLU A 158 7.93 -4.69 -1.80
N SER A 159 9.24 -4.81 -1.55
CA SER A 159 10.26 -4.02 -2.22
C SER A 159 10.28 -4.23 -3.74
N VAL A 160 10.23 -5.50 -4.18
CA VAL A 160 10.24 -5.83 -5.60
C VAL A 160 8.95 -5.37 -6.28
N SER A 161 7.80 -5.53 -5.63
CA SER A 161 6.51 -5.09 -6.15
C SER A 161 6.46 -3.57 -6.35
N ASP A 162 6.94 -2.81 -5.36
CA ASP A 162 7.00 -1.35 -5.45
C ASP A 162 7.86 -0.89 -6.64
N VAL A 163 9.05 -1.49 -6.82
CA VAL A 163 9.94 -1.20 -7.95
C VAL A 163 9.32 -1.61 -9.29
N GLN A 164 8.67 -2.78 -9.36
CA GLN A 164 7.97 -3.25 -10.56
C GLN A 164 6.86 -2.27 -10.97
N LYS A 165 6.01 -1.85 -10.01
CA LYS A 165 4.91 -0.89 -10.25
C LYS A 165 5.45 0.48 -10.68
N TYR A 166 6.52 0.95 -10.04
CA TYR A 166 7.16 2.21 -10.37
C TYR A 166 7.73 2.19 -11.81
N ARG A 167 8.56 1.19 -12.14
CA ARG A 167 9.15 1.05 -13.49
C ARG A 167 8.08 0.90 -14.57
N PHE A 168 7.01 0.16 -14.28
CA PHE A 168 5.88 0.02 -15.21
C PHE A 168 5.22 1.37 -15.51
N ARG A 169 4.96 2.18 -14.48
CA ARG A 169 4.31 3.50 -14.62
C ARG A 169 5.19 4.56 -15.28
N MET A 170 6.51 4.46 -15.14
CA MET A 170 7.45 5.40 -15.76
C MET A 170 7.62 5.19 -17.27
N ASN A 171 7.15 4.07 -17.82
CA ASN A 171 7.23 3.80 -19.26
C ASN A 171 5.99 4.37 -20.00
N PRO A 172 6.15 5.34 -20.92
CA PRO A 172 5.03 5.94 -21.65
C PRO A 172 4.17 4.94 -22.45
N ASN A 173 4.78 3.83 -22.90
CA ASN A 173 4.08 2.78 -23.66
C ASN A 173 3.06 1.99 -22.81
N ASN A 174 3.08 2.20 -21.49
CA ASN A 174 2.18 1.56 -20.53
C ASN A 174 1.05 2.50 -20.06
N ASN A 175 0.94 3.72 -20.61
CA ASN A 175 -0.15 4.63 -20.28
C ASN A 175 -1.51 3.96 -20.52
N GLY A 176 -2.39 4.00 -19.51
CA GLY A 176 -3.70 3.34 -19.54
C GLY A 176 -3.68 1.83 -19.27
N LYS A 177 -2.54 1.14 -19.41
CA LYS A 177 -2.42 -0.31 -19.20
C LYS A 177 -2.38 -0.69 -17.72
N VAL A 178 -2.66 -1.96 -17.47
CA VAL A 178 -2.59 -2.56 -16.12
C VAL A 178 -1.23 -3.22 -15.95
N CYS A 179 -0.61 -3.05 -14.79
CA CYS A 179 0.61 -3.79 -14.48
C CYS A 179 0.24 -5.23 -14.15
N ASP A 180 0.57 -6.17 -15.03
CA ASP A 180 0.29 -7.60 -14.88
C ASP A 180 1.58 -8.45 -14.94
N LYS A 181 2.73 -7.85 -14.60
CA LYS A 181 4.05 -8.47 -14.67
C LYS A 181 4.60 -8.82 -13.28
N GLY A 182 5.42 -9.87 -13.21
CA GLY A 182 6.09 -10.27 -11.97
C GLY A 182 5.07 -10.63 -10.88
N PHE A 183 5.22 -10.08 -9.68
CA PHE A 183 4.28 -10.35 -8.58
C PHE A 183 2.87 -9.86 -8.88
N PHE A 184 2.71 -8.84 -9.74
CA PHE A 184 1.39 -8.38 -10.17
C PHE A 184 0.64 -9.40 -11.04
N SER A 185 1.33 -10.40 -11.61
CA SER A 185 0.65 -11.50 -12.30
C SER A 185 0.01 -12.52 -11.34
N TRP A 186 0.40 -12.51 -10.06
CA TRP A 186 -0.06 -13.46 -9.03
C TRP A 186 -0.98 -12.79 -8.00
N SER A 187 -0.80 -11.51 -7.74
CA SER A 187 -1.64 -10.73 -6.82
C SER A 187 -1.83 -9.32 -7.36
N ARG A 188 -2.99 -8.71 -7.13
CA ARG A 188 -3.27 -7.31 -7.48
C ARG A 188 -2.55 -6.34 -6.57
N HIS A 189 -2.35 -6.72 -5.32
CA HIS A 189 -1.66 -5.93 -4.29
C HIS A 189 -0.57 -6.73 -3.59
N PRO A 190 0.45 -7.20 -4.32
CA PRO A 190 1.52 -8.01 -3.74
C PRO A 190 2.33 -7.21 -2.73
N ASN A 191 2.46 -5.90 -2.91
CA ASN A 191 3.11 -5.02 -1.95
C ASN A 191 2.41 -5.02 -0.58
N TYR A 192 1.07 -5.03 -0.55
CA TYR A 192 0.31 -5.13 0.70
C TYR A 192 0.41 -6.51 1.34
N ALA A 193 0.45 -7.57 0.54
CA ALA A 193 0.69 -8.92 1.06
C ALA A 193 2.08 -9.03 1.72
N GLY A 194 3.10 -8.44 1.09
CA GLY A 194 4.45 -8.36 1.65
C GLY A 194 4.50 -7.57 2.96
N GLU A 195 3.83 -6.43 3.01
CA GLU A 195 3.75 -5.57 4.20
C GLU A 195 3.05 -6.29 5.37
N ILE A 196 1.91 -6.95 5.11
CA ILE A 196 1.20 -7.76 6.13
C ILE A 196 2.08 -8.88 6.65
N LEU A 197 2.72 -9.65 5.74
CA LEU A 197 3.60 -10.76 6.12
C LEU A 197 4.78 -10.28 6.99
N THR A 198 5.39 -9.15 6.62
CA THR A 198 6.49 -8.53 7.37
C THR A 198 6.11 -8.27 8.83
N GLN A 199 4.90 -7.76 9.05
CA GLN A 199 4.44 -7.30 10.37
C GLN A 199 4.00 -8.47 11.25
N PHE A 200 3.34 -9.48 10.66
CA PHE A 200 3.09 -10.73 11.37
C PHE A 200 4.38 -11.47 11.70
N ALA A 201 5.39 -11.43 10.82
CA ALA A 201 6.68 -12.07 11.07
C ALA A 201 7.44 -11.43 12.24
N ILE A 202 7.44 -10.09 12.33
CA ILE A 202 7.99 -9.36 13.49
C ILE A 202 7.25 -9.76 14.76
N TYR A 203 5.91 -9.77 14.73
CA TYR A 203 5.10 -10.19 15.89
C TYR A 203 5.41 -11.63 16.33
N THR A 204 5.57 -12.57 15.39
CA THR A 204 5.94 -13.96 15.70
C THR A 204 7.24 -14.06 16.48
N MET A 205 8.25 -13.24 16.15
CA MET A 205 9.47 -13.15 16.94
C MET A 205 9.20 -12.54 18.32
N CYS A 206 8.50 -11.41 18.36
CA CYS A 206 8.23 -10.68 19.60
C CYS A 206 7.48 -11.53 20.63
N VAL A 207 6.55 -12.39 20.21
CA VAL A 207 5.78 -13.25 21.12
C VAL A 207 6.55 -14.47 21.65
N SER A 208 7.75 -14.76 21.13
CA SER A 208 8.56 -15.93 21.52
C SER A 208 8.75 -16.10 23.04
N PRO A 209 9.05 -15.05 23.85
CA PRO A 209 9.16 -15.21 25.30
C PRO A 209 7.87 -15.74 25.96
N ALA A 210 6.69 -15.35 25.45
CA ALA A 210 5.41 -15.86 25.96
C ALA A 210 5.13 -17.28 25.44
N SER A 211 5.42 -17.58 24.17
CA SER A 211 5.17 -18.90 23.57
C SER A 211 6.05 -20.02 24.13
N TYR A 212 7.24 -19.69 24.63
CA TYR A 212 8.18 -20.66 25.23
C TYR A 212 8.16 -20.65 26.76
N HIS A 213 7.18 -19.99 27.38
CA HIS A 213 7.00 -19.94 28.83
C HIS A 213 8.16 -19.31 29.62
N ASP A 214 8.98 -18.46 28.99
CA ASP A 214 9.94 -17.61 29.72
C ASP A 214 9.19 -16.66 30.67
N VAL A 215 8.08 -16.13 30.17
CA VAL A 215 7.17 -15.26 30.90
C VAL A 215 6.04 -16.12 31.50
N PRO A 216 5.76 -16.02 32.82
CA PRO A 216 4.73 -16.83 33.46
C PRO A 216 3.35 -16.68 32.81
N THR A 217 2.71 -17.81 32.49
CA THR A 217 1.36 -17.82 31.93
C THR A 217 0.37 -17.15 32.89
N GLY A 218 -0.50 -16.29 32.34
CA GLY A 218 -1.46 -15.52 33.14
C GLY A 218 -0.91 -14.23 33.75
N SER A 219 0.39 -13.95 33.60
CA SER A 219 0.97 -12.66 34.02
C SER A 219 0.60 -11.52 33.05
N GLY A 220 0.69 -10.28 33.54
CA GLY A 220 0.51 -9.08 32.70
C GLY A 220 1.41 -9.06 31.45
N PRO A 221 2.72 -9.36 31.55
CA PRO A 221 3.63 -9.35 30.40
C PRO A 221 3.32 -10.44 29.38
N TYR A 222 2.84 -11.61 29.84
CA TYR A 222 2.34 -12.67 28.96
C TYR A 222 1.16 -12.16 28.13
N ALA A 223 0.17 -11.55 28.80
CA ALA A 223 -0.98 -10.97 28.12
C ALA A 223 -0.59 -9.83 27.16
N ALA A 224 0.35 -8.97 27.55
CA ALA A 224 0.82 -7.85 26.74
C ALA A 224 1.51 -8.31 25.44
N LEU A 225 2.35 -9.35 25.52
CA LEU A 225 3.04 -9.91 24.35
C LEU A 225 2.03 -10.45 23.32
N TYR A 226 1.01 -11.19 23.74
CA TYR A 226 -0.05 -11.64 22.83
C TYR A 226 -0.96 -10.50 22.36
N ALA A 227 -1.32 -9.56 23.25
CA ALA A 227 -2.16 -8.41 22.90
C ALA A 227 -1.49 -7.49 21.87
N SER A 228 -0.15 -7.47 21.81
CA SER A 228 0.61 -6.72 20.80
C SER A 228 0.30 -7.14 19.34
N ILE A 229 -0.37 -8.28 19.12
CA ILE A 229 -0.93 -8.67 17.81
C ILE A 229 -1.88 -7.62 17.24
N VAL A 230 -2.42 -6.74 18.09
CA VAL A 230 -3.19 -5.57 17.66
C VAL A 230 -2.44 -4.74 16.62
N GLY A 231 -1.10 -4.68 16.67
CA GLY A 231 -0.27 -3.99 15.68
C GLY A 231 -0.46 -4.51 14.25
N PRO A 232 -0.04 -5.75 13.93
CA PRO A 232 -0.21 -6.32 12.59
C PRO A 232 -1.69 -6.45 12.18
N VAL A 233 -2.60 -6.74 13.11
CA VAL A 233 -4.05 -6.81 12.81
C VAL A 233 -4.59 -5.43 12.42
N PHE A 234 -4.24 -4.39 13.17
CA PHE A 234 -4.63 -3.01 12.87
C PHE A 234 -4.12 -2.59 11.50
N LEU A 235 -2.85 -2.82 11.19
CA LEU A 235 -2.30 -2.54 9.87
C LEU A 235 -3.06 -3.29 8.76
N THR A 236 -3.34 -4.58 8.97
CA THR A 236 -4.09 -5.39 8.02
C THR A 236 -5.48 -4.80 7.77
N VAL A 237 -6.20 -4.41 8.83
CA VAL A 237 -7.51 -3.75 8.73
C VAL A 237 -7.41 -2.44 7.97
N LEU A 238 -6.38 -1.63 8.22
CA LEU A 238 -6.17 -0.38 7.47
C LEU A 238 -5.98 -0.63 5.98
N LEU A 239 -5.12 -1.59 5.62
CA LEU A 239 -4.84 -1.93 4.24
C LEU A 239 -6.07 -2.52 3.54
N LEU A 240 -6.83 -3.39 4.21
CA LEU A 240 -8.02 -4.03 3.64
C LEU A 240 -9.19 -3.05 3.49
N PHE A 241 -9.44 -2.19 4.47
CA PHE A 241 -10.73 -1.49 4.57
C PHE A 241 -10.65 0.04 4.47
N VAL A 242 -9.52 0.65 4.84
CA VAL A 242 -9.45 2.12 5.03
C VAL A 242 -8.61 2.80 3.96
N SER A 243 -7.33 2.44 3.85
CA SER A 243 -6.34 3.20 3.08
C SER A 243 -5.73 2.44 1.91
N GLY A 244 -5.87 1.12 1.86
CA GLY A 244 -5.26 0.28 0.82
C GLY A 244 -6.22 -0.08 -0.31
N LEU A 245 -6.80 -1.28 -0.23
CA LEU A 245 -7.55 -1.91 -1.32
C LEU A 245 -8.81 -1.15 -1.71
N THR A 246 -9.56 -0.61 -0.75
CA THR A 246 -10.80 0.15 -1.01
C THR A 246 -10.55 1.41 -1.85
N LEU A 247 -9.43 2.09 -1.61
CA LEU A 247 -9.06 3.31 -2.34
C LEU A 247 -8.46 3.03 -3.72
N GLN A 248 -7.95 1.82 -3.97
CA GLN A 248 -7.32 1.47 -5.25
C GLN A 248 -8.21 0.69 -6.20
N GLU A 249 -8.96 -0.30 -5.71
CA GLU A 249 -9.71 -1.22 -6.56
C GLU A 249 -10.88 -0.51 -7.24
N ARG A 250 -11.89 -0.11 -6.47
CA ARG A 250 -13.11 0.47 -7.03
C ARG A 250 -12.88 1.82 -7.72
N PRO A 251 -12.15 2.79 -7.15
CA PRO A 251 -11.85 4.05 -7.84
C PRO A 251 -10.97 3.85 -9.08
N GLY A 252 -10.00 2.94 -9.04
CA GLY A 252 -9.16 2.62 -10.19
C GLY A 252 -9.94 2.00 -11.35
N ALA A 253 -10.84 1.08 -11.03
CA ALA A 253 -11.78 0.48 -11.97
C ALA A 253 -12.71 1.54 -12.60
N LYS A 254 -13.31 2.38 -11.76
CA LYS A 254 -14.21 3.47 -12.18
C LYS A 254 -13.52 4.40 -13.17
N LYS A 255 -12.30 4.85 -12.84
CA LYS A 255 -11.53 5.76 -13.70
C LYS A 255 -11.23 5.15 -15.07
N LYS A 256 -10.95 3.85 -15.14
CA LYS A 256 -10.71 3.15 -16.41
C LYS A 256 -12.00 3.02 -17.21
N TYR A 257 -13.09 2.59 -16.58
CA TYR A 257 -14.40 2.47 -17.21
C TYR A 257 -14.91 3.80 -17.77
N GLU A 258 -14.90 4.86 -16.97
CA GLU A 258 -15.36 6.20 -17.38
C GLU A 258 -14.45 6.83 -18.44
N LYS A 259 -13.20 6.35 -18.57
CA LYS A 259 -12.26 6.84 -19.58
C LYS A 259 -12.43 6.13 -20.92
N SER A 260 -12.57 4.81 -20.92
CA SER A 260 -12.58 4.02 -22.16
C SER A 260 -13.97 3.56 -22.61
N GLY A 261 -14.99 3.70 -21.75
CA GLY A 261 -16.33 3.17 -22.01
C GLY A 261 -16.44 1.64 -21.84
N PRO A 262 -17.64 1.08 -22.06
CA PRO A 262 -17.95 -0.35 -21.87
C PRO A 262 -17.13 -1.27 -22.79
N ASP A 263 -16.91 -0.85 -24.04
CA ASP A 263 -16.20 -1.62 -25.07
C ASP A 263 -14.73 -1.20 -25.20
N GLY A 264 -14.28 -0.28 -24.34
CA GLY A 264 -12.92 0.22 -24.36
C GLY A 264 -11.90 -0.82 -23.91
N GLN A 265 -10.81 -0.94 -24.68
CA GLN A 265 -9.75 -1.91 -24.42
C GLN A 265 -9.15 -1.77 -23.00
N GLU A 266 -8.95 -0.55 -22.49
CA GLU A 266 -8.40 -0.31 -21.14
C GLU A 266 -9.27 -0.92 -20.03
N TRP A 267 -10.60 -0.82 -20.18
CA TRP A 267 -11.56 -1.40 -19.24
C TRP A 267 -11.60 -2.93 -19.36
N LEU A 268 -11.69 -3.46 -20.59
CA LEU A 268 -11.77 -4.90 -20.83
C LEU A 268 -10.52 -5.63 -20.31
N ASP A 269 -9.33 -5.03 -20.47
CA ASP A 269 -8.08 -5.61 -19.96
C ASP A 269 -8.02 -5.57 -18.44
N TYR A 270 -8.51 -4.50 -17.81
CA TYR A 270 -8.60 -4.42 -16.35
C TYR A 270 -9.61 -5.42 -15.78
N LYS A 271 -10.78 -5.55 -16.42
CA LYS A 271 -11.78 -6.55 -16.03
C LYS A 271 -11.19 -7.96 -16.06
N ARG A 272 -10.58 -8.35 -17.19
CA ARG A 272 -9.88 -9.65 -17.34
C ARG A 272 -8.81 -9.85 -16.28
N TYR A 273 -8.02 -8.81 -15.98
CA TYR A 273 -7.01 -8.86 -14.93
C TYR A 273 -7.60 -9.17 -13.56
N THR A 274 -8.71 -8.53 -13.17
CA THR A 274 -9.37 -8.77 -11.86
C THR A 274 -9.99 -10.16 -11.73
N GLU A 275 -10.35 -10.81 -12.85
CA GLU A 275 -10.94 -12.15 -12.86
C GLU A 275 -9.89 -13.26 -12.71
N ARG A 276 -8.70 -13.06 -13.28
CA ARG A 276 -7.59 -14.04 -13.29
C ARG A 276 -6.56 -13.85 -12.17
N THR A 277 -6.60 -12.74 -11.44
CA THR A 277 -5.54 -12.38 -10.48
C THR A 277 -6.11 -12.22 -9.08
N SER A 278 -5.48 -12.91 -8.12
CA SER A 278 -5.81 -12.82 -6.70
C SER A 278 -5.72 -11.38 -6.19
N ILE A 279 -6.58 -11.00 -5.24
CA ILE A 279 -6.59 -9.63 -4.75
C ILE A 279 -5.40 -9.31 -3.85
N LEU A 280 -5.03 -10.24 -2.97
CA LEU A 280 -3.99 -10.04 -1.95
C LEU A 280 -3.00 -11.21 -1.94
N ILE A 281 -3.49 -12.44 -1.71
CA ILE A 281 -2.65 -13.63 -1.56
C ILE A 281 -1.97 -13.94 -2.91
N PRO A 282 -0.63 -14.00 -3.01
CA PRO A 282 0.06 -14.32 -4.25
C PRO A 282 -0.27 -15.75 -4.72
N ILE A 283 -1.12 -15.87 -5.74
CA ILE A 283 -1.54 -17.17 -6.31
C ILE A 283 -1.35 -17.10 -7.83
N PRO A 284 -0.66 -18.07 -8.45
CA PRO A 284 -0.53 -18.13 -9.90
C PRO A 284 -1.89 -18.04 -10.59
N SER A 285 -1.98 -17.24 -11.66
CA SER A 285 -3.25 -16.98 -12.36
C SER A 285 -3.92 -18.24 -12.91
N VAL A 286 -3.14 -19.25 -13.29
CA VAL A 286 -3.63 -20.56 -13.74
C VAL A 286 -4.42 -21.29 -12.64
N ILE A 287 -4.04 -21.08 -11.38
CA ILE A 287 -4.73 -21.65 -10.21
C ILE A 287 -5.90 -20.76 -9.81
N TYR A 288 -5.73 -19.43 -9.82
CA TYR A 288 -6.75 -18.50 -9.34
C TYR A 288 -7.96 -18.38 -10.29
N ALA A 289 -7.72 -18.31 -11.60
CA ALA A 289 -8.75 -18.09 -12.60
C ALA A 289 -9.94 -19.08 -12.49
N PRO A 290 -9.71 -20.42 -12.42
CA PRO A 290 -10.80 -21.40 -12.35
C PRO A 290 -11.54 -21.47 -11.00
N ILE A 291 -11.04 -20.81 -9.94
CA ILE A 291 -11.67 -20.89 -8.62
C ILE A 291 -13.08 -20.28 -8.66
N PRO A 292 -14.12 -20.97 -8.14
CA PRO A 292 -15.48 -20.43 -8.03
C PRO A 292 -15.54 -19.11 -7.27
N THR A 293 -16.40 -18.20 -7.73
CA THR A 293 -16.55 -16.85 -7.14
C THR A 293 -16.88 -16.87 -5.65
N PHE A 294 -17.62 -17.87 -5.16
CA PHE A 294 -17.92 -17.96 -3.73
C PHE A 294 -16.65 -18.19 -2.90
N ILE A 295 -15.73 -19.05 -3.36
CA ILE A 295 -14.45 -19.32 -2.70
C ILE A 295 -13.56 -18.07 -2.73
N LYS A 296 -13.51 -17.38 -3.88
CA LYS A 296 -12.77 -16.12 -4.02
C LYS A 296 -13.24 -15.09 -2.99
N ARG A 297 -14.56 -14.97 -2.81
CA ARG A 297 -15.21 -14.01 -1.90
C ARG A 297 -15.09 -14.37 -0.42
N THR A 298 -14.95 -15.64 -0.07
CA THR A 298 -14.90 -16.10 1.33
C THR A 298 -13.47 -16.33 1.84
N LEU A 299 -12.66 -17.07 1.09
CA LEU A 299 -11.33 -17.52 1.54
C LEU A 299 -10.18 -16.66 0.99
N LEU A 300 -10.37 -16.01 -0.15
CA LEU A 300 -9.31 -15.24 -0.83
C LEU A 300 -9.50 -13.73 -0.70
N LEU A 301 -10.35 -13.30 0.23
CA LEU A 301 -10.58 -11.89 0.58
C LEU A 301 -11.10 -11.03 -0.58
N GLU A 302 -11.68 -11.63 -1.62
CA GLU A 302 -12.24 -10.89 -2.76
C GLU A 302 -13.67 -10.42 -2.48
N TRP A 303 -13.86 -9.64 -1.41
CA TRP A 303 -15.19 -9.19 -0.99
C TRP A 303 -15.90 -8.31 -2.03
N PRO A 304 -17.25 -8.32 -2.06
CA PRO A 304 -18.03 -7.52 -3.01
C PRO A 304 -17.72 -6.01 -2.99
N MET A 305 -17.29 -5.47 -1.83
CA MET A 305 -16.93 -4.06 -1.69
C MET A 305 -15.79 -3.61 -2.61
N TYR A 306 -14.91 -4.53 -3.05
CA TYR A 306 -13.82 -4.22 -3.97
C TYR A 306 -14.25 -4.27 -5.45
N ARG A 307 -15.38 -4.92 -5.76
CA ARG A 307 -15.85 -5.07 -7.13
C ARG A 307 -16.53 -3.79 -7.59
N PHE A 308 -16.11 -3.32 -8.76
CA PHE A 308 -16.79 -2.24 -9.46
C PHE A 308 -17.94 -2.81 -10.31
N ASP A 309 -19.13 -2.25 -10.09
CA ASP A 309 -20.34 -2.49 -10.85
C ASP A 309 -20.65 -1.20 -11.64
N PRO A 310 -20.54 -1.20 -12.97
CA PRO A 310 -20.78 -0.02 -13.79
C PRO A 310 -22.15 0.61 -13.58
N GLU A 311 -23.21 -0.18 -13.44
CA GLU A 311 -24.58 0.31 -13.30
C GLU A 311 -24.75 1.08 -12.00
N LYS A 312 -24.10 0.62 -10.93
CA LYS A 312 -24.24 1.21 -9.58
C LYS A 312 -23.23 2.32 -9.32
N HIS A 313 -22.07 2.30 -9.97
CA HIS A 313 -20.92 3.08 -9.52
C HIS A 313 -20.37 4.08 -10.55
N ALA A 314 -20.66 3.91 -11.84
CA ALA A 314 -20.21 4.82 -12.90
C ALA A 314 -21.13 6.04 -13.02
N ASP A 315 -20.56 7.18 -13.41
CA ASP A 315 -21.33 8.32 -13.88
C ASP A 315 -21.74 8.10 -15.35
N GLN A 316 -22.92 7.53 -15.56
CA GLN A 316 -23.42 7.16 -16.90
C GLN A 316 -23.55 8.37 -17.83
N ASN A 317 -23.82 9.57 -17.29
CA ASN A 317 -23.90 10.79 -18.09
C ASN A 317 -22.55 11.14 -18.72
N LYS A 318 -21.45 10.99 -17.97
CA LYS A 318 -20.09 11.20 -18.50
C LYS A 318 -19.72 10.18 -19.58
N VAL A 319 -20.14 8.92 -19.41
CA VAL A 319 -19.88 7.86 -20.40
C VAL A 319 -20.63 8.16 -21.69
N HIS A 320 -21.93 8.48 -21.60
CA HIS A 320 -22.76 8.79 -22.76
C HIS A 320 -22.30 10.06 -23.50
N GLN A 321 -21.93 11.12 -22.77
CA GLN A 321 -21.40 12.35 -23.37
C GLN A 321 -20.15 12.07 -24.20
N ARG A 322 -19.21 11.26 -23.67
CA ARG A 322 -18.02 10.88 -24.43
C ARG A 322 -18.31 10.03 -25.64
N GLN A 323 -19.17 9.02 -25.51
CA GLN A 323 -19.54 8.18 -26.65
C GLN A 323 -20.21 9.01 -27.75
N ALA A 324 -20.98 10.04 -27.39
CA ALA A 324 -21.54 10.99 -28.34
C ALA A 324 -20.47 11.90 -28.99
N GLU A 325 -19.45 12.33 -28.24
CA GLU A 325 -18.31 13.09 -28.77
C GLU A 325 -17.44 12.25 -29.72
N GLU A 326 -17.12 11.01 -29.35
CA GLU A 326 -16.37 10.05 -30.18
C GLU A 326 -17.15 9.68 -31.44
N GLY A 327 -18.46 9.43 -31.31
CA GLY A 327 -19.36 9.17 -32.45
C GLY A 327 -19.41 10.33 -33.44
N ARG A 328 -19.56 11.56 -32.94
CA ARG A 328 -19.52 12.79 -33.78
C ARG A 328 -18.16 13.03 -34.42
N GLY A 329 -17.07 12.72 -33.72
CA GLY A 329 -15.71 12.81 -34.26
C GLY A 329 -15.46 11.81 -35.38
N SER A 330 -15.95 10.57 -35.24
CA SER A 330 -15.87 9.56 -36.31
C SER A 330 -16.73 9.90 -37.52
N GLU A 331 -17.92 10.47 -37.33
CA GLU A 331 -18.78 10.95 -38.43
C GLU A 331 -18.15 12.15 -39.17
N SER A 332 -17.58 13.13 -38.46
CA SER A 332 -16.89 14.26 -39.10
C SER A 332 -15.67 13.80 -39.90
N THR A 333 -14.91 12.82 -39.40
CA THR A 333 -13.72 12.31 -40.10
C THR A 333 -14.09 11.45 -41.30
N ALA A 334 -15.23 10.74 -41.25
CA ALA A 334 -15.78 10.01 -42.38
C ALA A 334 -16.30 10.94 -43.48
N VAL A 335 -16.99 12.03 -43.12
CA VAL A 335 -17.49 13.04 -44.06
C VAL A 335 -16.33 13.79 -44.76
N ASP A 336 -15.26 14.13 -44.03
CA ASP A 336 -14.06 14.74 -44.63
C ASP A 336 -13.27 13.75 -45.50
N GLY A 337 -13.25 12.46 -45.14
CA GLY A 337 -12.65 11.39 -45.95
C GLY A 337 -13.40 11.11 -47.26
N GLU A 338 -14.73 11.14 -47.24
CA GLU A 338 -15.58 11.00 -48.43
C GLU A 338 -15.49 12.23 -49.35
N ASN A 339 -15.46 13.45 -48.79
CA ASN A 339 -15.28 14.67 -49.57
C ASN A 339 -13.91 14.73 -50.27
N ASN A 340 -12.84 14.26 -49.62
CA ASN A 340 -11.51 14.19 -50.26
C ASN A 340 -11.42 13.10 -51.34
N GLN A 341 -12.15 11.99 -51.20
CA GLN A 341 -12.21 10.97 -52.26
C GLN A 341 -13.09 11.39 -53.45
N GLN A 342 -14.13 12.20 -53.23
CA GLN A 342 -14.91 12.80 -54.33
C GLN A 342 -14.12 13.89 -55.07
N ALA A 343 -13.31 14.70 -54.38
CA ALA A 343 -12.45 15.71 -55.01
C ALA A 343 -11.39 15.09 -55.94
N HIS A 344 -10.86 13.90 -55.62
CA HIS A 344 -9.88 13.21 -56.47
C HIS A 344 -10.46 12.42 -57.66
N ARG A 345 -11.77 12.18 -57.71
CA ARG A 345 -12.44 11.56 -58.88
C ARG A 345 -12.96 12.57 -59.91
N GLY A 346 -12.89 13.87 -59.62
CA GLY A 346 -13.40 14.95 -60.49
C GLY A 346 -12.42 15.49 -61.53
N SER A 347 -11.13 15.14 -61.49
CA SER A 347 -10.15 15.59 -62.49
C SER A 347 -9.96 14.52 -63.58
N LYS A 348 -10.92 14.48 -64.51
CA LYS A 348 -10.68 13.90 -65.84
C LYS A 348 -10.27 15.05 -66.77
N ASP A 349 -9.02 15.02 -67.19
CA ASP A 349 -8.45 15.91 -68.20
C ASP A 349 -9.28 15.91 -69.50
N PRO A 350 -9.61 17.09 -70.06
CA PRO A 350 -10.00 17.19 -71.46
C PRO A 350 -8.75 17.35 -72.34
N LEU A 351 -8.61 16.39 -73.25
CA LEU A 351 -8.08 16.50 -74.62
C LEU A 351 -7.44 17.85 -75.01
N VAL A 352 -6.14 17.82 -75.32
CA VAL A 352 -5.51 18.75 -76.27
C VAL A 352 -5.02 17.94 -77.46
N SER A 353 -5.59 18.23 -78.64
CA SER A 353 -5.08 17.82 -79.94
C SER A 353 -4.45 19.02 -80.65
N SER A 354 -3.60 18.70 -81.64
CA SER A 354 -3.13 19.51 -82.78
C SER A 354 -1.73 20.16 -82.73
N GLN A 355 -0.88 19.65 -83.65
CA GLN A 355 0.09 20.33 -84.55
C GLN A 355 1.18 21.21 -83.89
N ARG A 356 2.49 20.95 -84.05
CA ARG A 356 3.29 20.72 -85.27
C ARG A 356 4.55 19.93 -84.95
#